data_AF-A0A484ZL07-F1
#
_entry.id   AF-A0A484ZL07-F1
#
_cell.length_a   1.000
_cell.length_b   1.000
_cell.length_c   1.000
_cell.angle_alpha   90.00
_cell.angle_beta   90.00
_cell.angle_gamma   90.00
#
_symmetry.space_group_name_H-M   'P 1'
#
loop_
_entity.id
_entity.type
_entity.pdbx_description
1 polymer ?
#
loop_
_entity_poly.entity_id
_entity_poly.type
_entity_poly.pdbx_seq_one_letter_code
_entity_poly.pdbx_strand_id
1 'polypeptide(L)'
;MTESTDMKNIKKSLFIWTISIPIILASIYFCFGQKAFILAVSFIVIILIGMGIMRKIYAQALVLVGGCVLLLIAAFLFPDSTITSASSGSKVIDVFMEIKNVFSKNIASLGLIIMVIAGFSRYMNDIGASGKLVEICVKPLGRLKSRYMLLGGCYILMQLLALFISSPSGLALLMMSTLYPILRSIGCSKASVAAVIASGICIDYGPSATGSILIAEITGYDLFSFFVEKQIPIVWILFIFIGVMHMFVQAYWDKKETVSLQDDDLLMHQQASPEKSALSICPPPNNPHDTSFYIF
;
A
#
# COMPACT_ATOMS: atom_id res chain seq x y z
N MET A 1 -27.83 21.50 -7.00
CA MET A 1 -28.74 21.40 -5.84
C MET A 1 -28.79 19.99 -5.21
N THR A 2 -28.16 18.98 -5.85
CA THR A 2 -28.05 17.58 -5.40
C THR A 2 -26.90 17.32 -4.41
N GLU A 3 -25.84 18.14 -4.42
CA GLU A 3 -24.62 17.94 -3.62
C GLU A 3 -24.81 18.17 -2.11
N SER A 4 -25.69 19.10 -1.72
CA SER A 4 -25.95 19.41 -0.30
C SER A 4 -26.80 18.35 0.41
N THR A 5 -27.60 17.58 -0.34
CA THR A 5 -28.48 16.54 0.21
C THR A 5 -27.70 15.24 0.45
N ASP A 6 -26.74 14.93 -0.43
CA ASP A 6 -25.85 13.78 -0.29
C ASP A 6 -24.95 13.91 0.95
N MET A 7 -24.34 15.08 1.14
CA MET A 7 -23.47 15.35 2.28
C MET A 7 -24.21 15.27 3.63
N LYS A 8 -25.51 15.58 3.66
CA LYS A 8 -26.36 15.51 4.86
C LYS A 8 -26.77 14.06 5.18
N ASN A 9 -27.09 13.26 4.17
CA ASN A 9 -27.37 11.83 4.34
C ASN A 9 -26.12 11.03 4.74
N ILE A 10 -24.95 11.42 4.22
CA ILE A 10 -23.65 10.82 4.58
C ILE A 10 -23.25 11.15 6.02
N LYS A 11 -23.47 12.38 6.51
CA LYS A 11 -23.29 12.73 7.93
C LYS A 11 -24.26 11.99 8.85
N LYS A 12 -25.52 11.82 8.42
CA LYS A 12 -26.53 11.07 9.17
C LYS A 12 -26.18 9.58 9.27
N SER A 13 -25.68 8.98 8.19
CA SER A 13 -25.16 7.60 8.17
C SER A 13 -23.91 7.44 9.06
N LEU A 14 -22.98 8.40 9.04
CA LEU A 14 -21.82 8.44 9.96
C LEU A 14 -22.27 8.48 11.42
N PHE A 15 -23.25 9.34 11.75
CA PHE A 15 -23.78 9.50 13.10
C PHE A 15 -24.52 8.24 13.60
N ILE A 16 -25.29 7.59 12.73
CA ILE A 16 -25.99 6.34 13.03
C ILE A 16 -25.00 5.20 13.29
N TRP A 17 -23.94 5.10 12.49
CA TRP A 17 -22.90 4.07 12.70
C TRP A 17 -22.06 4.35 13.95
N THR A 18 -21.65 5.61 14.21
CA THR A 18 -20.90 5.96 15.45
C THR A 18 -21.69 5.72 16.72
N ILE A 19 -23.03 5.78 16.66
CA ILE A 19 -23.92 5.50 17.81
C ILE A 19 -24.27 4.01 17.93
N SER A 20 -24.36 3.28 16.80
CA SER A 20 -24.67 1.84 16.81
C SER A 20 -23.48 0.98 17.25
N ILE A 21 -22.26 1.43 16.97
CA ILE A 21 -21.00 0.74 17.32
C ILE A 21 -20.84 0.50 18.84
N PRO A 22 -21.02 1.49 19.74
CA PRO A 22 -20.89 1.24 21.18
C PRO A 22 -21.98 0.31 21.75
N ILE A 23 -23.19 0.30 21.17
CA ILE A 23 -24.32 -0.54 21.61
C ILE A 23 -24.09 -2.02 21.23
N ILE A 24 -23.50 -2.26 20.06
CA ILE A 24 -23.11 -3.60 19.60
C ILE A 24 -21.88 -4.09 20.38
N LEU A 25 -20.93 -3.19 20.68
CA LEU A 25 -19.74 -3.49 21.49
C LEU A 25 -20.11 -3.91 22.92
N ALA A 26 -21.07 -3.21 23.54
CA ALA A 26 -21.58 -3.55 24.87
C ALA A 26 -22.37 -4.88 24.89
N SER A 27 -23.09 -5.19 23.81
CA SER A 27 -23.85 -6.45 23.70
C SER A 27 -22.96 -7.69 23.49
N ILE A 28 -21.80 -7.52 22.83
CA ILE A 28 -20.84 -8.62 22.61
C ILE A 28 -19.99 -8.87 23.88
N TYR A 29 -19.69 -7.83 24.66
CA TYR A 29 -18.98 -7.95 25.95
C TYR A 29 -19.72 -8.87 26.93
N PHE A 30 -21.05 -8.83 26.93
CA PHE A 30 -21.88 -9.57 27.88
C PHE A 30 -22.08 -11.05 27.51
N CYS A 31 -21.77 -11.49 26.28
CA CYS A 31 -22.23 -12.79 25.76
C CYS A 31 -21.11 -13.83 25.48
N PHE A 32 -19.87 -13.44 25.13
CA PHE A 32 -18.88 -14.38 24.57
C PHE A 32 -17.47 -14.39 25.21
N GLY A 33 -17.23 -13.61 26.27
CA GLY A 33 -15.94 -13.56 26.96
C GLY A 33 -14.86 -12.69 26.27
N GLN A 34 -13.74 -12.48 26.97
CA GLN A 34 -12.72 -11.48 26.62
C GLN A 34 -12.09 -11.65 25.21
N LYS A 35 -11.84 -12.89 24.77
CA LYS A 35 -11.17 -13.17 23.48
C LYS A 35 -12.05 -12.84 22.27
N ALA A 36 -13.33 -13.17 22.33
CA ALA A 36 -14.29 -12.88 21.25
C ALA A 36 -14.58 -11.38 21.12
N PHE A 37 -14.56 -10.67 22.26
CA PHE A 37 -14.74 -9.22 22.28
C PHE A 37 -13.64 -8.49 21.49
N ILE A 38 -12.37 -8.86 21.66
CA ILE A 38 -11.25 -8.22 20.93
C ILE A 38 -11.30 -8.47 19.43
N LEU A 39 -11.67 -9.67 19.01
CA LEU A 39 -11.80 -9.99 17.59
C LEU A 39 -12.92 -9.17 16.96
N ALA A 40 -14.05 -9.01 17.66
CA ALA A 40 -15.16 -8.17 17.20
C ALA A 40 -14.77 -6.68 17.15
N VAL A 41 -14.10 -6.16 18.18
CA VAL A 41 -13.60 -4.77 18.21
C VAL A 41 -12.64 -4.52 17.04
N SER A 42 -11.67 -5.41 16.84
CA SER A 42 -10.67 -5.28 15.76
C SER A 42 -11.34 -5.30 14.39
N PHE A 43 -12.31 -6.19 14.19
CA PHE A 43 -13.07 -6.27 12.94
C PHE A 43 -13.91 -5.01 12.67
N ILE A 44 -14.57 -4.45 13.69
CA ILE A 44 -15.28 -3.16 13.59
C ILE A 44 -14.32 -2.04 13.19
N VAL A 45 -13.15 -1.97 13.82
CA VAL A 45 -12.16 -0.92 13.54
C VAL A 45 -11.63 -1.04 12.11
N ILE A 46 -11.38 -2.25 11.61
CA ILE A 46 -10.96 -2.49 10.23
C ILE A 46 -12.04 -2.01 9.24
N ILE A 47 -13.33 -2.30 9.50
CA ILE A 47 -14.44 -1.84 8.66
C ILE A 47 -14.51 -0.31 8.65
N LEU A 48 -14.40 0.33 9.83
CA LEU A 48 -14.41 1.79 9.95
C LEU A 48 -13.26 2.44 9.16
N ILE A 49 -12.05 1.88 9.26
CA ILE A 49 -10.89 2.36 8.50
C ILE A 49 -11.15 2.17 7.00
N GLY A 50 -11.62 1.00 6.57
CA GLY A 50 -11.96 0.73 5.17
C GLY A 50 -13.00 1.71 4.61
N MET A 51 -14.04 2.01 5.37
CA MET A 51 -15.04 3.02 5.01
C MET A 51 -14.45 4.44 4.93
N GLY A 52 -13.51 4.78 5.81
CA GLY A 52 -12.86 6.09 5.76
C GLY A 52 -11.93 6.25 4.56
N ILE A 53 -11.25 5.18 4.13
CA ILE A 53 -10.45 5.18 2.89
C ILE A 53 -11.35 5.40 1.67
N MET A 54 -12.50 4.73 1.59
CA MET A 54 -13.47 4.92 0.51
C MET A 54 -13.97 6.38 0.41
N ARG A 55 -13.95 7.12 1.53
CA ARG A 55 -14.33 8.53 1.61
C ARG A 55 -13.20 9.51 1.26
N LYS A 56 -12.12 9.02 0.65
CA LYS A 56 -10.94 9.80 0.24
C LYS A 56 -10.25 10.53 1.41
N ILE A 57 -10.37 10.01 2.63
CA ILE A 57 -9.58 10.49 3.77
C ILE A 57 -8.14 9.96 3.62
N TYR A 58 -7.15 10.74 4.08
CA TYR A 58 -5.75 10.31 4.11
C TYR A 58 -5.60 8.96 4.83
N ALA A 59 -5.38 7.90 4.05
CA ALA A 59 -5.34 6.52 4.54
C ALA A 59 -4.31 6.34 5.66
N GLN A 60 -3.13 6.96 5.51
CA GLN A 60 -2.05 6.91 6.50
C GLN A 60 -2.49 7.43 7.88
N ALA A 61 -3.15 8.59 7.92
CA ALA A 61 -3.62 9.17 9.18
C ALA A 61 -4.73 8.33 9.81
N LEU A 62 -5.63 7.79 8.99
CA LEU A 62 -6.74 6.97 9.46
C LEU A 62 -6.29 5.65 10.08
N VAL A 63 -5.34 4.96 9.43
CA VAL A 63 -4.72 3.73 9.95
C VAL A 63 -3.96 4.02 11.24
N LEU A 64 -3.21 5.14 11.30
CA LEU A 64 -2.49 5.54 12.50
C LEU A 64 -3.42 5.78 13.69
N VAL A 65 -4.46 6.59 13.49
CA VAL A 65 -5.46 6.87 14.54
C VAL A 65 -6.18 5.58 14.96
N GLY A 66 -6.53 4.72 14.00
CA GLY A 66 -7.12 3.41 14.27
C GLY A 66 -6.23 2.51 15.12
N GLY A 67 -4.93 2.46 14.80
CA GLY A 67 -3.92 1.73 15.58
C GLY A 67 -3.75 2.29 17.00
N CYS A 68 -3.70 3.61 17.17
CA CYS A 68 -3.64 4.24 18.48
C CYS A 68 -4.87 3.93 19.34
N VAL A 69 -6.07 3.96 18.74
CA VAL A 69 -7.32 3.60 19.44
C VAL A 69 -7.30 2.12 19.85
N LEU A 70 -6.84 1.23 18.97
CA LEU A 70 -6.69 -0.20 19.29
C LEU A 70 -5.71 -0.45 20.43
N LEU A 71 -4.55 0.20 20.43
CA LEU A 71 -3.56 0.09 21.50
C LEU A 71 -4.12 0.61 22.84
N LEU A 72 -4.89 1.70 22.81
CA LEU A 72 -5.53 2.24 24.00
C LEU A 72 -6.58 1.27 24.56
N ILE A 73 -7.44 0.70 23.70
CA ILE A 73 -8.43 -0.30 24.11
C ILE A 73 -7.74 -1.55 24.69
N ALA A 74 -6.66 -2.01 24.06
CA ALA A 74 -5.88 -3.16 24.53
C ALA A 74 -5.28 -2.91 25.92
N ALA A 75 -4.70 -1.72 26.17
CA ALA A 75 -4.13 -1.35 27.46
C ALA A 75 -5.17 -1.28 28.60
N PHE A 76 -6.43 -0.98 28.28
CA PHE A 76 -7.52 -0.99 29.26
C PHE A 76 -8.05 -2.41 29.55
N LEU A 77 -8.14 -3.27 28.53
CA LEU A 77 -8.72 -4.60 28.66
C LEU A 77 -7.77 -5.66 29.23
N PHE A 78 -6.46 -5.55 28.98
CA PHE A 78 -5.46 -6.46 29.51
C PHE A 78 -4.55 -5.77 30.54
N PRO A 79 -4.87 -5.86 31.84
CA PRO A 79 -4.03 -5.31 32.89
C PRO A 79 -2.74 -6.11 33.14
N ASP A 80 -2.70 -7.41 32.78
CA ASP A 80 -1.57 -8.30 33.06
C ASP A 80 -0.60 -8.50 31.88
N SER A 81 -0.97 -8.06 30.66
CA SER A 81 -0.05 -8.12 29.52
C SER A 81 0.75 -6.82 29.43
N THR A 82 2.05 -6.90 29.65
CA THR A 82 2.98 -5.79 29.40
C THR A 82 2.92 -5.42 27.92
N ILE A 83 2.26 -4.31 27.60
CA ILE A 83 2.21 -3.71 26.26
C ILE A 83 3.63 -3.28 25.81
N THR A 84 4.50 -3.00 26.78
CA THR A 84 5.89 -2.54 26.59
C THR A 84 6.83 -3.32 27.50
N SER A 85 8.05 -3.61 27.04
CA SER A 85 9.10 -4.30 27.83
C SER A 85 9.57 -3.51 29.06
N ALA A 86 9.25 -2.21 29.15
CA ALA A 86 9.51 -1.35 30.29
C ALA A 86 8.20 -0.67 30.70
N SER A 87 7.59 -1.09 31.81
CA SER A 87 6.38 -0.44 32.32
C SER A 87 6.75 0.84 33.07
N SER A 88 6.20 1.95 32.62
CA SER A 88 6.46 3.28 33.17
C SER A 88 5.47 3.67 34.28
N GLY A 89 4.64 2.72 34.74
CA GLY A 89 3.68 2.90 35.83
C GLY A 89 2.36 3.59 35.45
N SER A 90 2.21 4.11 34.23
CA SER A 90 0.96 4.66 33.70
C SER A 90 0.62 4.06 32.34
N LYS A 91 -0.58 3.46 32.25
CA LYS A 91 -1.06 2.73 31.06
C LYS A 91 -1.09 3.60 29.78
N VAL A 92 -1.34 4.90 29.92
CA VAL A 92 -1.35 5.83 28.79
C VAL A 92 0.07 6.12 28.31
N ILE A 93 1.02 6.25 29.24
CA ILE A 93 2.44 6.50 28.92
C ILE A 93 3.05 5.28 28.24
N ASP A 94 2.68 4.08 28.67
CA ASP A 94 3.13 2.82 28.05
C ASP A 94 2.68 2.72 26.58
N VAL A 95 1.44 3.12 26.26
CA VAL A 95 0.94 3.20 24.87
C VAL A 95 1.72 4.22 24.04
N PHE A 96 1.98 5.41 24.56
CA PHE A 96 2.79 6.41 23.85
C PHE A 96 4.23 5.95 23.64
N MET A 97 4.82 5.24 24.61
CA MET A 97 6.15 4.68 24.50
C MET A 97 6.22 3.59 23.42
N GLU A 98 5.20 2.74 23.33
CA GLU A 98 5.13 1.71 22.28
C GLU A 98 4.96 2.33 20.88
N ILE A 99 4.09 3.34 20.74
CA ILE A 99 3.96 4.10 19.49
C ILE A 99 5.33 4.67 19.09
N LYS A 100 6.03 5.34 20.02
CA LYS A 100 7.38 5.88 19.76
C LYS A 100 8.35 4.77 19.33
N ASN A 101 8.32 3.62 20.00
CA ASN A 101 9.21 2.49 19.71
C ASN A 101 8.98 1.94 18.30
N VAL A 102 7.72 1.72 17.93
CA VAL A 102 7.32 1.29 16.58
C VAL A 102 7.75 2.31 15.53
N PHE A 103 7.49 3.60 15.74
CA PHE A 103 7.92 4.65 14.81
C PHE A 103 9.44 4.70 14.66
N SER A 104 10.18 4.64 15.77
CA SER A 104 11.65 4.65 15.77
C SER A 104 12.20 3.45 15.00
N LYS A 105 11.70 2.24 15.27
CA LYS A 105 12.13 1.01 14.59
C LYS A 105 11.85 1.05 13.08
N ASN A 106 10.68 1.55 12.68
CA ASN A 106 10.31 1.67 11.27
C ASN A 106 11.11 2.75 10.54
N ILE A 107 11.32 3.92 11.16
CA ILE A 107 12.17 5.00 10.59
C ILE A 107 13.62 4.51 10.46
N ALA A 108 14.16 3.84 11.48
CA ALA A 108 15.51 3.30 11.44
C ALA A 108 15.65 2.20 10.38
N SER A 109 14.68 1.29 10.25
CA SER A 109 14.80 0.16 9.31
C SER A 109 14.44 0.58 7.88
N LEU A 110 13.20 1.02 7.65
CA LEU A 110 12.69 1.35 6.32
C LEU A 110 13.21 2.71 5.84
N GLY A 111 13.33 3.70 6.74
CA GLY A 111 13.82 5.03 6.35
C GLY A 111 15.27 5.01 5.86
N LEU A 112 16.16 4.28 6.55
CA LEU A 112 17.54 4.13 6.11
C LEU A 112 17.64 3.38 4.78
N ILE A 113 16.87 2.31 4.58
CA ILE A 113 16.90 1.56 3.30
C ILE A 113 16.46 2.44 2.13
N ILE A 114 15.38 3.21 2.32
CA ILE A 114 14.85 4.10 1.29
C ILE A 114 15.86 5.23 1.00
N MET A 115 16.51 5.79 2.02
CA MET A 115 17.54 6.82 1.85
C MET A 115 18.73 6.32 1.03
N VAL A 116 19.22 5.11 1.32
CA VAL A 116 20.34 4.50 0.57
C VAL A 116 19.93 4.21 -0.87
N ILE A 117 18.74 3.66 -1.10
CA ILE A 117 18.23 3.37 -2.46
C ILE A 117 18.03 4.66 -3.25
N ALA A 118 17.47 5.71 -2.64
CA ALA A 118 17.29 7.01 -3.28
C ALA A 118 18.63 7.69 -3.59
N GLY A 119 19.60 7.62 -2.67
CA GLY A 119 20.95 8.13 -2.87
C GLY A 119 21.66 7.42 -4.03
N PHE A 120 21.58 6.08 -4.07
CA PHE A 120 22.10 5.28 -5.18
C PHE A 120 21.39 5.59 -6.50
N SER A 121 20.07 5.71 -6.50
CA SER A 121 19.28 6.05 -7.70
C SER A 121 19.65 7.42 -8.26
N ARG A 122 19.87 8.42 -7.39
CA ARG A 122 20.32 9.75 -7.80
C ARG A 122 21.73 9.70 -8.38
N TYR A 123 22.65 9.05 -7.69
CA TYR A 123 24.02 8.85 -8.19
C TYR A 123 24.05 8.15 -9.56
N MET A 124 23.28 7.08 -9.74
CA MET A 124 23.19 6.33 -11.00
C MET A 124 22.56 7.15 -12.14
N ASN A 125 21.65 8.07 -11.80
CA ASN A 125 21.06 9.01 -12.75
C ASN A 125 22.05 10.10 -13.15
N ASP A 126 22.83 10.63 -12.21
CA ASP A 126 23.82 11.68 -12.46
C ASP A 126 24.94 11.20 -13.40
N ILE A 127 25.33 9.91 -13.34
CA ILE A 127 26.29 9.31 -14.28
C ILE A 127 25.65 8.86 -15.62
N GLY A 128 24.34 9.05 -15.80
CA GLY A 128 23.61 8.69 -17.03
C GLY A 128 23.40 7.18 -17.25
N ALA A 129 23.80 6.34 -16.30
CA ALA A 129 23.72 4.89 -16.42
C ALA A 129 22.29 4.37 -16.26
N SER A 130 21.45 5.00 -15.42
CA SER A 130 20.04 4.63 -15.22
C SER A 130 19.25 4.61 -16.53
N GLY A 131 19.42 5.62 -17.38
CA GLY A 131 18.72 5.72 -18.67
C GLY A 131 19.14 4.61 -19.65
N LYS A 132 20.43 4.29 -19.71
CA LYS A 132 20.96 3.21 -20.57
C LYS A 132 20.54 1.83 -20.08
N LEU A 133 20.49 1.61 -18.78
CA LEU A 133 19.99 0.36 -18.20
C LEU A 133 18.51 0.14 -18.54
N VAL A 134 17.67 1.18 -18.44
CA VAL A 134 16.26 1.11 -18.82
C VAL A 134 16.11 0.82 -20.31
N GLU A 135 16.88 1.47 -21.19
CA GLU A 135 16.86 1.22 -22.65
C GLU A 135 17.20 -0.23 -22.98
N ILE A 136 18.22 -0.79 -22.32
CA ILE A 136 18.64 -2.19 -22.48
C ILE A 136 17.58 -3.15 -21.96
N CYS A 137 16.93 -2.85 -20.83
CA CYS A 137 15.88 -3.70 -20.25
C CYS A 137 14.55 -3.66 -21.02
N VAL A 138 14.21 -2.51 -21.62
CA VAL A 138 12.97 -2.34 -22.41
C VAL A 138 13.06 -3.03 -23.77
N LYS A 139 14.25 -3.07 -24.39
CA LYS A 139 14.48 -3.68 -25.71
C LYS A 139 14.09 -5.17 -25.83
N PRO A 140 14.42 -6.07 -24.88
CA PRO A 140 13.95 -7.46 -24.89
C PRO A 140 12.47 -7.57 -24.47
N LEU A 141 11.99 -6.69 -23.57
CA LEU A 141 10.60 -6.66 -23.14
C LEU A 141 9.64 -6.27 -24.28
N GLY A 142 10.06 -5.40 -25.19
CA GLY A 142 9.30 -5.06 -26.39
C GLY A 142 9.12 -6.20 -27.41
N ARG A 143 9.89 -7.30 -27.31
CA ARG A 143 9.65 -8.49 -28.14
C ARG A 143 8.43 -9.30 -27.68
N LEU A 144 8.02 -9.16 -26.42
CA LEU A 144 6.79 -9.77 -25.94
C LEU A 144 5.59 -8.97 -26.49
N LYS A 145 5.02 -9.47 -27.59
CA LYS A 145 3.93 -8.82 -28.35
C LYS A 145 2.64 -8.55 -27.55
N SER A 146 2.50 -9.08 -26.34
CA SER A 146 1.31 -8.92 -25.50
C SER A 146 1.60 -8.17 -24.21
N ARG A 147 1.10 -6.92 -24.13
CA ARG A 147 1.15 -6.05 -22.95
C ARG A 147 0.60 -6.73 -21.69
N TYR A 148 -0.45 -7.53 -21.83
CA TYR A 148 -1.09 -8.25 -20.73
C TYR A 148 -0.28 -9.46 -20.26
N MET A 149 0.35 -10.19 -21.17
CA MET A 149 1.20 -11.32 -20.80
C MET A 149 2.44 -10.86 -20.04
N LEU A 150 2.97 -9.69 -20.37
CA LEU A 150 4.03 -9.03 -19.60
C LEU A 150 3.56 -8.63 -18.19
N LEU A 151 2.32 -8.15 -18.07
CA LEU A 151 1.71 -7.78 -16.79
C LEU A 151 1.60 -8.98 -15.84
N GLY A 152 1.13 -10.13 -16.36
CA GLY A 152 1.13 -11.39 -15.62
C GLY A 152 2.54 -11.90 -15.28
N GLY A 153 3.50 -11.77 -16.21
CA GLY A 153 4.90 -12.11 -15.94
C GLY A 153 5.53 -11.25 -14.85
N CYS A 154 5.20 -9.96 -14.82
CA CYS A 154 5.63 -9.03 -13.78
C CYS A 154 5.04 -9.35 -12.41
N TYR A 155 3.79 -9.82 -12.36
CA TYR A 155 3.20 -10.33 -11.14
C TYR A 155 4.01 -11.54 -10.59
N ILE A 156 4.32 -12.51 -11.44
CA ILE A 156 5.13 -13.68 -11.03
C ILE A 156 6.54 -13.26 -10.57
N LEU A 157 7.16 -12.31 -11.28
CA LEU A 157 8.46 -11.77 -10.89
C LEU A 157 8.40 -11.09 -9.52
N MET A 158 7.39 -10.24 -9.30
CA MET A 158 7.16 -9.57 -8.02
C MET A 158 7.00 -10.59 -6.89
N GLN A 159 6.26 -11.65 -7.19
CA GLN A 159 6.04 -12.74 -6.26
C GLN A 159 7.36 -13.45 -5.91
N LEU A 160 8.18 -13.85 -6.88
CA LEU A 160 9.51 -14.41 -6.62
C LEU A 160 10.39 -13.49 -5.76
N LEU A 161 10.33 -12.18 -6.01
CA LEU A 161 11.05 -11.19 -5.21
C LEU A 161 10.53 -11.10 -3.76
N ALA A 162 9.22 -11.29 -3.56
CA ALA A 162 8.60 -11.32 -2.23
C ALA A 162 9.15 -12.44 -1.33
N LEU A 163 9.66 -13.54 -1.91
CA LEU A 163 10.31 -14.60 -1.15
C LEU A 163 11.64 -14.13 -0.54
N PHE A 164 12.38 -13.27 -1.26
CA PHE A 164 13.68 -12.75 -0.80
C PHE A 164 13.54 -11.49 0.07
N ILE A 165 12.53 -10.66 -0.21
CA ILE A 165 12.25 -9.44 0.56
C ILE A 165 11.05 -9.69 1.46
N SER A 166 11.32 -10.05 2.73
CA SER A 166 10.28 -10.18 3.77
C SER A 166 9.84 -8.80 4.31
N SER A 167 9.43 -7.92 3.40
CA SER A 167 8.89 -6.59 3.72
C SER A 167 7.87 -6.17 2.68
N PRO A 168 6.56 -6.33 2.97
CA PRO A 168 5.48 -5.95 2.06
C PRO A 168 5.58 -4.48 1.62
N SER A 169 5.82 -3.58 2.57
CA SER A 169 5.92 -2.14 2.32
C SER A 169 7.18 -1.75 1.53
N GLY A 170 8.32 -2.40 1.80
CA GLY A 170 9.56 -2.15 1.07
C GLY A 170 9.48 -2.64 -0.38
N LEU A 171 8.93 -3.84 -0.58
CA LEU A 171 8.70 -4.42 -1.90
C LEU A 171 7.77 -3.54 -2.75
N ALA A 172 6.68 -3.04 -2.16
CA ALA A 172 5.72 -2.15 -2.82
C ALA A 172 6.39 -0.90 -3.39
N LEU A 173 7.17 -0.20 -2.57
CA LEU A 173 7.86 1.04 -2.95
C LEU A 173 8.95 0.77 -4.00
N LEU A 174 9.68 -0.34 -3.86
CA LEU A 174 10.71 -0.73 -4.83
C LEU A 174 10.10 -1.03 -6.20
N MET A 175 8.99 -1.77 -6.26
CA MET A 175 8.26 -2.05 -7.50
C MET A 175 7.62 -0.79 -8.09
N MET A 176 7.09 0.11 -7.26
CA MET A 176 6.51 1.37 -7.72
C MET A 176 7.58 2.33 -8.29
N SER A 177 8.81 2.29 -7.78
CA SER A 177 9.91 3.10 -8.31
C SER A 177 10.53 2.51 -9.57
N THR A 178 10.66 1.18 -9.66
CA THR A 178 11.43 0.51 -10.73
C THR A 178 10.54 -0.07 -11.83
N LEU A 179 9.52 -0.85 -11.46
CA LEU A 179 8.70 -1.60 -12.40
C LEU A 179 7.57 -0.74 -12.99
N TYR A 180 7.02 0.18 -12.19
CA TYR A 180 5.97 1.09 -12.65
C TYR A 180 6.36 1.91 -13.90
N PRO A 181 7.50 2.63 -13.96
CA PRO A 181 7.87 3.39 -15.16
C PRO A 181 8.12 2.49 -16.38
N ILE A 182 8.61 1.25 -16.18
CA ILE A 182 8.86 0.28 -17.25
C ILE A 182 7.53 -0.22 -17.85
N LEU A 183 6.55 -0.61 -17.03
CA LEU A 183 5.26 -1.09 -17.52
C LEU A 183 4.44 0.05 -18.16
N ARG A 184 4.61 1.27 -17.64
CA ARG A 184 4.02 2.48 -18.22
C ARG A 184 4.61 2.84 -19.58
N SER A 185 5.92 2.67 -19.79
CA SER A 185 6.57 2.96 -21.09
C SER A 185 6.18 1.96 -22.19
N ILE A 186 5.79 0.74 -21.82
CA ILE A 186 5.30 -0.30 -22.72
C ILE A 186 3.81 -0.10 -23.08
N GLY A 187 3.12 0.84 -22.42
CA GLY A 187 1.76 1.26 -22.75
C GLY A 187 0.67 0.52 -21.98
N CYS A 188 0.94 0.02 -20.77
CA CYS A 188 -0.07 -0.51 -19.85
C CYS A 188 -0.76 0.65 -19.08
N SER A 189 -2.06 0.57 -18.79
CA SER A 189 -2.79 1.65 -18.08
C SER A 189 -2.24 1.88 -16.66
N LYS A 190 -2.37 3.11 -16.13
CA LYS A 190 -1.91 3.45 -14.76
C LYS A 190 -2.59 2.56 -13.71
N ALA A 191 -3.89 2.35 -13.86
CA ALA A 191 -4.69 1.51 -12.97
C ALA A 191 -4.27 0.04 -13.00
N SER A 192 -4.03 -0.52 -14.20
CA SER A 192 -3.60 -1.91 -14.35
C SER A 192 -2.23 -2.17 -13.72
N VAL A 193 -1.26 -1.27 -13.90
CA VAL A 193 0.07 -1.40 -13.26
C VAL A 193 -0.03 -1.29 -11.74
N ALA A 194 -0.78 -0.30 -11.23
CA ALA A 194 -1.00 -0.15 -9.79
C ALA A 194 -1.70 -1.37 -9.18
N ALA A 195 -2.66 -1.98 -9.90
CA ALA A 195 -3.37 -3.17 -9.44
C ALA A 195 -2.47 -4.42 -9.34
N VAL A 196 -1.54 -4.63 -10.28
CA VAL A 196 -0.56 -5.74 -10.17
C VAL A 196 0.35 -5.51 -8.98
N ILE A 197 0.87 -4.30 -8.82
CA ILE A 197 1.79 -3.99 -7.72
C ILE A 197 1.06 -4.16 -6.38
N ALA A 198 -0.17 -3.64 -6.25
CA ALA A 198 -0.96 -3.76 -5.03
C ALA A 198 -1.26 -5.23 -4.67
N SER A 199 -1.70 -6.03 -5.64
CA SER A 199 -2.06 -7.44 -5.42
C SER A 199 -0.87 -8.33 -5.10
N GLY A 200 0.32 -8.04 -5.64
CA GLY A 200 1.55 -8.80 -5.33
C GLY A 200 2.00 -8.69 -3.87
N ILE A 201 1.53 -7.66 -3.15
CA ILE A 201 1.86 -7.45 -1.73
C ILE A 201 0.87 -8.18 -0.80
N CYS A 202 -0.31 -8.56 -1.32
CA CYS A 202 -1.39 -9.11 -0.50
C CYS A 202 -1.15 -10.57 -0.07
N ILE A 203 -0.18 -11.25 -0.65
CA ILE A 203 0.10 -12.65 -0.36
C ILE A 203 1.32 -12.72 0.54
N ASP A 204 1.10 -13.08 1.81
CA ASP A 204 2.16 -13.30 2.78
C ASP A 204 2.53 -14.78 2.81
N TYR A 205 3.78 -15.08 2.46
CA TYR A 205 4.27 -16.45 2.42
C TYR A 205 5.81 -16.48 2.47
N GLY A 206 6.36 -17.61 2.92
CA GLY A 206 7.80 -17.77 3.09
C GLY A 206 8.17 -18.14 4.52
N PRO A 207 9.35 -18.76 4.73
CA PRO A 207 9.82 -19.09 6.08
C PRO A 207 10.14 -17.83 6.92
N SER A 208 10.32 -16.68 6.26
CA SER A 208 10.56 -15.39 6.91
C SER A 208 9.28 -14.55 7.09
N ALA A 209 8.14 -15.05 6.61
CA ALA A 209 6.87 -14.34 6.70
C ALA A 209 6.29 -14.41 8.12
N THR A 210 5.96 -13.25 8.69
CA THR A 210 5.44 -13.14 10.06
C THR A 210 4.20 -14.01 10.29
N GLY A 211 3.29 -14.07 9.31
CA GLY A 211 2.10 -14.94 9.41
C GLY A 211 2.47 -16.42 9.50
N SER A 212 3.49 -16.85 8.77
CA SER A 212 3.91 -18.26 8.74
C SER A 212 4.63 -18.66 10.03
N ILE A 213 5.46 -17.76 10.58
CA ILE A 213 6.11 -17.94 11.89
C ILE A 213 5.06 -18.06 13.00
N LEU A 214 4.06 -17.17 13.01
CA LEU A 214 2.99 -17.18 14.00
C LEU A 214 2.14 -18.44 13.92
N ILE A 215 1.79 -18.89 12.71
CA ILE A 215 1.03 -20.13 12.51
C ILE A 215 1.83 -21.33 13.03
N ALA A 216 3.12 -21.41 12.71
CA ALA A 216 4.00 -22.47 13.21
C ALA A 216 4.07 -22.48 14.75
N GLU A 217 4.20 -21.30 15.38
CA GLU A 217 4.22 -21.14 16.84
C GLU A 217 2.91 -21.58 17.50
N ILE A 218 1.76 -21.19 16.94
CA ILE A 218 0.44 -21.55 17.48
C ILE A 218 0.12 -23.03 17.29
N THR A 219 0.50 -23.61 16.15
CA THR A 219 0.18 -25.00 15.81
C THR A 219 1.21 -26.00 16.32
N GLY A 220 2.37 -25.54 16.79
CA GLY A 220 3.50 -26.38 17.19
C GLY A 220 4.14 -27.16 16.04
N TYR A 221 3.84 -26.78 14.79
CA TYR A 221 4.46 -27.36 13.59
C TYR A 221 5.86 -26.77 13.39
N ASP A 222 6.79 -27.59 12.89
CA ASP A 222 8.06 -27.09 12.41
C ASP A 222 7.86 -26.14 11.21
N LEU A 223 8.41 -24.93 11.32
CA LEU A 223 8.22 -23.84 10.36
C LEU A 223 8.67 -24.24 8.94
N PHE A 224 9.81 -24.93 8.85
CA PHE A 224 10.37 -25.32 7.56
C PHE A 224 9.53 -26.42 6.90
N SER A 225 9.13 -27.43 7.69
CA SER A 225 8.26 -28.51 7.23
C SER A 225 6.88 -27.99 6.78
N PHE A 226 6.31 -27.05 7.53
CA PHE A 226 5.06 -26.37 7.15
C PHE A 226 5.21 -25.61 5.82
N PHE A 227 6.30 -24.85 5.66
CA PHE A 227 6.54 -24.09 4.44
C PHE A 227 6.69 -25.00 3.20
N VAL A 228 7.53 -26.03 3.29
CA VAL A 228 7.85 -26.88 2.14
C VAL A 228 6.67 -27.78 1.77
N GLU A 229 6.04 -28.43 2.75
CA GLU A 229 5.03 -29.47 2.47
C GLU A 229 3.63 -28.89 2.23
N LYS A 230 3.28 -27.80 2.90
CA LYS A 230 1.92 -27.24 2.84
C LYS A 230 1.88 -25.93 2.07
N GLN A 231 2.83 -25.04 2.30
CA GLN A 231 2.75 -23.68 1.77
C GLN A 231 3.15 -23.59 0.30
N ILE A 232 4.32 -24.13 -0.10
CA ILE A 232 4.80 -24.08 -1.49
C ILE A 232 3.77 -24.61 -2.52
N PRO A 233 3.12 -25.77 -2.33
CA PRO A 233 2.18 -26.30 -3.32
C PRO A 233 0.99 -25.36 -3.54
N ILE A 234 0.40 -24.84 -2.47
CA ILE A 234 -0.76 -23.94 -2.51
C ILE A 234 -0.39 -22.62 -3.18
N VAL A 235 0.76 -22.08 -2.77
CA VAL A 235 1.30 -20.81 -3.24
C VAL A 235 1.60 -20.86 -4.74
N TRP A 236 2.17 -21.95 -5.25
CA TRP A 236 2.43 -22.11 -6.69
C TRP A 236 1.15 -22.09 -7.55
N ILE A 237 0.11 -22.81 -7.12
CA ILE A 237 -1.21 -22.76 -7.78
C ILE A 237 -1.76 -21.34 -7.75
N LEU A 238 -1.66 -20.67 -6.60
CA LEU A 238 -2.19 -19.32 -6.40
C LEU A 238 -1.51 -18.30 -7.32
N PHE A 239 -0.20 -18.41 -7.54
CA PHE A 239 0.55 -17.48 -8.40
C PHE A 239 0.13 -17.56 -9.85
N ILE A 240 0.01 -18.78 -10.36
CA ILE A 240 -0.43 -19.02 -11.73
C ILE A 240 -1.87 -18.51 -11.87
N PHE A 241 -2.75 -18.84 -10.92
CA PHE A 241 -4.14 -18.43 -10.97
C PHE A 241 -4.29 -16.90 -10.96
N ILE A 242 -3.65 -16.20 -10.02
CA ILE A 242 -3.75 -14.74 -9.90
C ILE A 242 -3.05 -14.05 -11.06
N GLY A 243 -1.89 -14.55 -11.50
CA GLY A 243 -1.21 -14.05 -12.69
C GLY A 243 -2.10 -14.12 -13.93
N VAL A 244 -2.79 -15.25 -14.13
CA VAL A 244 -3.76 -15.43 -15.22
C VAL A 244 -4.99 -14.52 -15.05
N MET A 245 -5.53 -14.41 -13.85
CA MET A 245 -6.64 -13.49 -13.57
C MET A 245 -6.28 -12.04 -13.89
N HIS A 246 -5.07 -11.59 -13.52
CA HIS A 246 -4.62 -10.25 -13.87
C HIS A 246 -4.59 -10.02 -15.38
N MET A 247 -4.11 -10.99 -16.17
CA MET A 247 -4.10 -10.90 -17.63
C MET A 247 -5.51 -10.66 -18.22
N PHE A 248 -6.52 -11.37 -17.73
CA PHE A 248 -7.90 -11.26 -18.23
C PHE A 248 -8.63 -10.02 -17.70
N VAL A 249 -8.56 -9.79 -16.38
CA VAL A 249 -9.24 -8.68 -15.71
C VAL A 249 -8.72 -7.35 -16.26
N GLN A 250 -7.40 -7.21 -16.42
CA GLN A 250 -6.80 -5.97 -16.93
C GLN A 250 -7.14 -5.74 -18.39
N ALA A 251 -7.19 -6.79 -19.22
CA ALA A 251 -7.66 -6.65 -20.60
C ALA A 251 -9.14 -6.23 -20.70
N TYR A 252 -9.98 -6.71 -19.78
CA TYR A 252 -11.38 -6.33 -19.72
C TYR A 252 -11.57 -4.87 -19.28
N TRP A 253 -10.90 -4.46 -18.19
CA TRP A 253 -11.00 -3.10 -17.66
C TRP A 253 -10.34 -2.06 -18.56
N ASP A 254 -9.17 -2.34 -19.12
CA ASP A 254 -8.50 -1.44 -20.06
C ASP A 254 -9.37 -1.22 -21.32
N LYS A 255 -10.12 -2.24 -21.80
CA LYS A 255 -11.08 -2.10 -22.91
C LYS A 255 -12.31 -1.26 -22.54
N LYS A 256 -12.77 -1.34 -21.30
CA LYS A 256 -13.91 -0.55 -20.81
C LYS A 256 -13.51 0.91 -20.59
N GLU A 257 -12.28 1.14 -20.13
CA GLU A 257 -11.74 2.45 -19.79
C GLU A 257 -11.24 3.22 -21.04
N THR A 258 -10.75 2.52 -22.08
CA THR A 258 -10.48 3.15 -23.39
C THR A 258 -11.75 3.72 -24.05
N VAL A 259 -12.94 3.19 -23.71
CA VAL A 259 -14.21 3.76 -24.18
C VAL A 259 -14.59 5.02 -23.40
N SER A 260 -14.17 5.16 -22.13
CA SER A 260 -14.50 6.33 -21.30
C SER A 260 -13.48 7.47 -21.36
N LEU A 261 -12.20 7.18 -21.67
CA LEU A 261 -11.14 8.20 -21.77
C LEU A 261 -11.29 9.10 -23.02
N GLN A 262 -11.98 8.63 -24.07
CA GLN A 262 -12.27 9.44 -25.25
C GLN A 262 -13.18 10.65 -24.94
N ASP A 263 -14.00 10.55 -23.87
CA ASP A 263 -14.86 11.63 -23.37
C ASP A 263 -14.16 12.50 -22.30
N ASP A 264 -13.26 11.93 -21.48
CA ASP A 264 -12.56 12.65 -20.40
C ASP A 264 -11.32 13.43 -20.86
N ASP A 265 -10.55 12.95 -21.86
CA ASP A 265 -9.39 13.66 -22.41
C ASP A 265 -9.80 14.98 -23.11
N LEU A 266 -11.03 15.07 -23.62
CA LEU A 266 -11.61 16.32 -24.17
C LEU A 266 -11.89 17.35 -23.06
N LEU A 267 -12.14 16.92 -21.83
CA LEU A 267 -12.40 17.83 -20.69
C LEU A 267 -11.11 18.25 -19.97
N MET A 268 -10.10 17.37 -19.93
CA MET A 268 -8.78 17.69 -19.36
C MET A 268 -8.00 18.68 -20.24
N HIS A 269 -8.11 18.61 -21.57
CA HIS A 269 -7.45 19.59 -22.47
C HIS A 269 -8.11 20.98 -22.42
N GLN A 270 -9.37 21.09 -22.01
CA GLN A 270 -10.07 22.35 -21.81
C GLN A 270 -9.74 23.01 -20.46
N GLN A 271 -9.38 22.22 -19.43
CA GLN A 271 -9.04 22.74 -18.10
C GLN A 271 -7.53 23.01 -17.90
N ALA A 272 -6.66 22.49 -18.77
CA ALA A 272 -5.22 22.76 -18.75
C ALA A 272 -4.79 24.04 -19.51
N SER A 273 -5.73 24.86 -19.98
CA SER A 273 -5.43 26.12 -20.69
C SER A 273 -5.96 27.40 -20.00
N PRO A 274 -5.53 27.67 -18.75
CA PRO A 274 -5.30 29.06 -18.34
C PRO A 274 -3.87 29.32 -17.83
N GLU A 275 -2.98 28.32 -17.80
CA GLU A 275 -1.60 28.45 -17.30
C GLU A 275 -0.55 28.57 -18.42
N LYS A 276 -0.89 29.22 -19.54
CA LYS A 276 0.09 29.64 -20.56
C LYS A 276 0.11 31.14 -20.83
N SER A 277 -0.71 31.92 -20.12
CA SER A 277 -0.75 33.38 -20.26
C SER A 277 0.02 34.15 -19.19
N ALA A 278 0.51 33.49 -18.13
CA ALA A 278 1.25 34.14 -17.04
C ALA A 278 2.79 34.00 -17.13
N LEU A 279 3.28 33.22 -18.10
CA LEU A 279 4.71 32.99 -18.35
C LEU A 279 5.19 33.68 -19.64
N SER A 280 4.73 34.91 -19.90
CA SER A 280 5.30 35.79 -20.93
C SER A 280 5.67 37.18 -20.41
N ILE A 281 5.69 37.38 -19.09
CA ILE A 281 6.08 38.65 -18.45
C ILE A 281 7.23 38.39 -17.48
N CYS A 282 8.34 37.86 -17.99
CA CYS A 282 9.64 37.96 -17.33
C CYS A 282 10.67 38.21 -18.43
N PRO A 283 11.35 39.38 -18.44
CA PRO A 283 12.44 39.59 -19.38
C PRO A 283 13.57 38.58 -19.06
N PRO A 284 14.30 38.10 -20.07
CA PRO A 284 15.31 37.06 -19.88
C PRO A 284 16.44 37.55 -18.95
N PRO A 285 16.91 36.70 -18.02
CA PRO A 285 18.08 37.02 -17.22
C PRO A 285 19.33 37.04 -18.09
N ASN A 286 20.09 38.12 -17.96
CA ASN A 286 21.38 38.31 -18.61
C ASN A 286 22.45 37.60 -17.75
N ASN A 287 23.24 36.71 -18.36
CA ASN A 287 24.45 36.02 -17.86
C ASN A 287 24.28 34.59 -17.25
N PRO A 288 25.18 33.63 -17.55
CA PRO A 288 25.01 32.22 -17.21
C PRO A 288 25.86 31.82 -15.98
N HIS A 289 25.42 32.15 -14.77
CA HIS A 289 25.96 31.57 -13.55
C HIS A 289 24.90 31.57 -12.45
N ASP A 290 23.83 30.77 -12.60
CA ASP A 290 23.06 30.33 -11.43
C ASP A 290 22.22 29.09 -11.76
N THR A 291 22.82 27.91 -11.65
CA THR A 291 22.09 26.65 -11.56
C THR A 291 21.83 26.37 -10.09
N SER A 292 20.63 26.70 -9.62
CA SER A 292 20.15 26.12 -8.38
C SER A 292 18.64 25.94 -8.40
N PHE A 293 18.26 24.67 -8.21
CA PHE A 293 17.01 24.24 -7.57
C PHE A 293 15.69 24.49 -8.30
N TYR A 294 15.15 23.44 -8.94
CA TYR A 294 13.73 23.09 -8.82
C TYR A 294 13.56 21.56 -8.91
N ILE A 295 13.36 20.93 -7.75
CA ILE A 295 12.69 19.64 -7.58
C ILE A 295 11.40 19.95 -6.83
N PHE A 296 10.26 19.62 -7.43
CA PHE A 296 9.11 18.99 -6.78
C PHE A 296 8.37 18.15 -7.82
#